data_AF-M7P6D6-F1
#
_entry.id   AF-M7P6D6-F1
#
_cell.length_a   1.000
_cell.length_b   1.000
_cell.length_c   1.000
_cell.angle_alpha   90.00
_cell.angle_beta   90.00
_cell.angle_gamma   90.00
#
_symmetry.space_group_name_H-M   'P 1'
#
loop_
_entity.id
_entity.type
_entity.pdbx_description
1 polymer ?
#
loop_
_entity_poly.entity_id
_entity_poly.type
_entity_poly.pdbx_seq_one_letter_code
_entity_poly.pdbx_strand_id
1 'polypeptide(L)'
;MAHISRQSKTPQLPVLYVKNLSFKVSTEELFDLFGKFGPIRQIRLGNDNTTRGTAYVVYIDYNDAKMACEKLNGFNFSDRYLTVLYHQPEKISGKTDTAEDIALRQANLEKLKREYNIE
;
A
#
# COMPACT_ATOMS: atom_id res chain seq x y z
N MET A 1 -30.24 5.19 -6.86
CA MET A 1 -28.84 5.64 -6.77
C MET A 1 -27.95 4.46 -6.45
N ALA A 2 -27.39 3.81 -7.47
CA ALA A 2 -26.46 2.69 -7.28
C ALA A 2 -25.03 3.26 -7.24
N HIS A 3 -24.43 3.33 -6.06
CA HIS A 3 -22.99 3.52 -5.92
C HIS A 3 -22.30 2.25 -6.42
N ILE A 4 -21.95 2.21 -7.71
CA ILE A 4 -20.99 1.24 -8.23
C ILE A 4 -19.62 1.78 -7.85
N SER A 5 -19.18 1.42 -6.64
CA SER A 5 -17.80 1.53 -6.24
C SER A 5 -16.96 0.76 -7.26
N ARG A 6 -16.23 1.46 -8.13
CA ARG A 6 -15.20 0.87 -9.01
C ARG A 6 -14.16 0.23 -8.10
N GLN A 7 -14.36 -1.03 -7.71
CA GLN A 7 -13.31 -1.86 -7.16
C GLN A 7 -12.36 -2.15 -8.32
N SER A 8 -11.38 -1.28 -8.50
CA SER A 8 -10.17 -1.66 -9.23
C SER A 8 -9.61 -2.89 -8.49
N LYS A 9 -9.79 -4.08 -9.06
CA LYS A 9 -9.09 -5.30 -8.62
C LYS A 9 -7.61 -5.11 -8.97
N THR A 10 -6.93 -4.27 -8.19
CA THR A 10 -5.47 -4.25 -8.16
C THR A 10 -5.03 -5.66 -7.77
N PRO A 11 -4.12 -6.30 -8.52
CA PRO A 11 -3.64 -7.63 -8.17
C PRO A 11 -3.11 -7.60 -6.73
N GLN A 12 -3.65 -8.47 -5.89
CA GLN A 12 -3.30 -8.53 -4.48
C GLN A 12 -1.92 -9.18 -4.35
N LEU A 13 -0.88 -8.35 -4.33
CA LEU A 13 0.49 -8.82 -4.16
C LEU A 13 0.72 -9.23 -2.70
N PRO A 14 1.52 -10.28 -2.42
CA PRO A 14 1.92 -10.67 -1.07
C PRO A 14 2.99 -9.71 -0.50
N VAL A 15 2.81 -8.40 -0.71
CA VAL A 15 3.77 -7.35 -0.35
C VAL A 15 3.10 -6.37 0.60
N LEU A 16 3.72 -6.16 1.75
CA LEU A 16 3.30 -5.19 2.74
C LEU A 16 4.23 -3.98 2.74
N TYR A 17 3.65 -2.81 2.92
CA TYR A 17 4.33 -1.56 3.20
C TYR A 17 4.16 -1.23 4.68
N VAL A 18 5.27 -1.18 5.39
CA VAL A 18 5.33 -0.93 6.83
C VAL A 18 5.83 0.49 7.05
N LYS A 19 5.15 1.25 7.91
CA LYS A 19 5.51 2.61 8.29
C LYS A 19 5.60 2.73 9.81
N ASN A 20 6.15 3.86 10.25
CA ASN A 20 6.29 4.22 11.66
C ASN A 20 7.25 3.30 12.44
N LEU A 21 8.19 2.66 11.74
CA LEU A 21 9.25 1.88 12.38
C LEU A 21 10.18 2.81 13.16
N SER A 22 10.70 2.30 14.28
CA SER A 22 11.78 2.99 14.98
C SER A 22 13.03 3.00 14.09
N PHE A 23 13.75 4.12 14.11
CA PHE A 23 14.93 4.35 13.29
C PHE A 23 16.15 3.50 13.67
N LYS A 24 16.02 2.71 14.74
CA LYS A 24 17.01 1.76 15.25
C LYS A 24 16.69 0.30 14.88
N VAL A 25 15.50 0.04 14.33
CA VAL A 25 15.08 -1.32 13.98
C VAL A 25 16.00 -1.89 12.92
N SER A 26 16.44 -3.13 13.13
CA SER A 26 17.25 -3.87 12.17
C SER A 26 16.40 -4.75 11.26
N THR A 27 17.00 -5.23 10.16
CA THR A 27 16.31 -6.14 9.24
C THR A 27 16.04 -7.49 9.91
N GLU A 28 16.94 -7.96 10.78
CA GLU A 28 16.81 -9.21 11.53
C GLU A 28 15.60 -9.17 12.47
N GLU A 29 15.40 -8.08 13.21
CA GLU A 29 14.22 -7.95 14.08
C GLU A 29 12.90 -7.95 13.28
N LEU A 30 12.92 -7.41 12.05
CA LEU A 30 11.78 -7.48 11.15
C LEU A 30 11.54 -8.91 10.64
N PHE A 31 12.59 -9.67 10.35
CA PHE A 31 12.45 -11.10 10.02
C PHE A 31 11.85 -11.88 11.20
N ASP A 32 12.29 -11.62 12.42
CA ASP A 32 11.76 -12.27 13.62
C ASP A 32 10.28 -11.91 13.89
N LEU A 33 9.89 -10.66 13.65
CA LEU A 33 8.51 -10.21 13.85
C LEU A 33 7.57 -10.73 12.76
N PHE A 34 7.90 -10.51 11.49
CA PHE A 34 7.05 -10.85 10.34
C PHE A 34 7.13 -12.35 9.99
N GLY A 35 8.23 -13.03 10.34
CA GLY A 35 8.42 -14.45 10.03
C GLY A 35 7.46 -15.38 10.78
N LYS A 36 6.86 -14.90 11.87
CA LYS A 36 5.84 -15.63 12.65
C LYS A 36 4.57 -15.95 11.85
N PHE A 37 4.32 -15.21 10.77
CA PHE A 37 3.12 -15.37 9.94
C PHE A 37 3.34 -16.28 8.74
N GLY A 38 4.59 -16.46 8.30
CA GLY A 38 4.91 -17.27 7.14
C GLY A 38 6.29 -16.97 6.54
N PRO A 39 6.72 -17.76 5.54
CA PRO A 39 8.01 -17.59 4.88
C PRO A 39 8.10 -16.25 4.14
N ILE A 40 9.13 -15.49 4.48
CA ILE A 40 9.44 -14.20 3.86
C ILE A 40 10.41 -14.40 2.70
N ARG A 41 10.07 -13.87 1.54
CA ARG A 41 10.95 -13.82 0.37
C ARG A 41 12.01 -12.74 0.49
N GLN A 42 11.62 -11.55 0.93
CA GLN A 42 12.51 -10.40 1.01
C GLN A 42 11.98 -9.34 1.98
N ILE A 43 12.87 -8.72 2.75
CA ILE A 43 12.60 -7.45 3.46
C ILE A 43 13.51 -6.37 2.87
N ARG A 44 12.96 -5.18 2.62
CA ARG A 44 13.73 -3.99 2.23
C ARG A 44 13.45 -2.88 3.24
N LEU A 45 14.43 -2.59 4.09
CA LEU A 45 14.37 -1.47 5.02
C LEU A 45 14.78 -0.17 4.32
N GLY A 46 13.99 0.89 4.49
CA GLY A 46 14.35 2.22 3.99
C GLY A 46 15.51 2.82 4.78
N ASN A 47 16.56 3.22 4.06
CA ASN A 47 17.82 3.72 4.62
C ASN A 47 18.08 5.21 4.32
N ASP A 48 17.34 5.82 3.39
CA ASP A 48 17.49 7.23 3.03
C ASP A 48 16.70 8.15 3.97
N ASN A 49 17.04 9.44 4.00
CA ASN A 49 16.32 10.44 4.82
C ASN A 49 14.81 10.49 4.55
N THR A 50 14.37 10.15 3.34
CA THR A 50 12.96 10.16 2.92
C THR A 50 12.25 8.84 3.18
N THR A 51 12.98 7.72 3.31
CA THR A 51 12.42 6.37 3.42
C THR A 51 12.68 5.73 4.78
N ARG A 52 13.53 6.32 5.63
CA ARG A 52 13.84 5.83 6.96
C ARG A 52 12.57 5.69 7.82
N GLY A 53 12.49 4.58 8.55
CA GLY A 53 11.30 4.24 9.33
C GLY A 53 10.18 3.60 8.50
N THR A 54 10.49 3.19 7.27
CA THR A 54 9.59 2.40 6.41
C THR A 54 10.27 1.13 5.93
N ALA A 55 9.49 0.10 5.60
CA ALA A 55 10.00 -1.13 5.03
C ALA A 55 8.99 -1.76 4.07
N TYR A 56 9.50 -2.55 3.13
CA TYR A 56 8.70 -3.49 2.35
C TYR A 56 8.96 -4.91 2.82
N VAL A 57 7.90 -5.67 3.06
CA VAL A 57 7.96 -7.10 3.41
C VAL A 57 7.26 -7.89 2.32
N VAL A 58 8.01 -8.78 1.66
CA VAL A 58 7.53 -9.62 0.57
C VAL A 58 7.40 -11.04 1.09
N TYR A 59 6.17 -11.53 1.21
CA TYR A 59 5.88 -12.93 1.54
C TYR A 59 5.91 -13.80 0.28
N ILE A 60 6.01 -15.11 0.49
CA ILE A 60 5.81 -16.10 -0.56
C ILE A 60 4.31 -16.24 -0.87
N ASP A 61 3.47 -16.33 0.16
CA ASP A 61 2.01 -16.48 0.03
C ASP A 61 1.25 -15.19 0.39
N TYR A 62 0.09 -15.00 -0.24
CA TYR A 62 -0.77 -13.85 0.00
C TYR A 62 -1.49 -13.94 1.36
N ASN A 63 -1.89 -15.13 1.80
CA ASN A 63 -2.61 -15.32 3.06
C ASN A 63 -1.73 -14.98 4.26
N ASP A 64 -0.43 -15.28 4.19
CA ASP A 64 0.55 -14.92 5.22
C ASP A 64 0.67 -13.39 5.34
N ALA A 65 0.78 -12.71 4.19
CA ALA A 65 0.79 -11.26 4.14
C ALA A 65 -0.51 -10.65 4.69
N LYS A 66 -1.67 -11.25 4.38
CA LYS A 66 -2.96 -10.82 4.91
C LYS A 66 -3.01 -10.95 6.44
N MET A 67 -2.62 -12.10 6.98
CA MET A 67 -2.61 -12.33 8.42
C MET A 67 -1.66 -11.37 9.14
N ALA A 68 -0.45 -11.19 8.60
CA ALA A 68 0.52 -10.24 9.13
C ALA A 68 -0.03 -8.81 9.12
N CYS A 69 -0.67 -8.39 8.03
CA CYS A 69 -1.27 -7.05 7.93
C CYS A 69 -2.35 -6.83 8.99
N GLU A 70 -3.27 -7.78 9.16
CA GLU A 70 -4.37 -7.67 10.14
C GLU A 70 -3.87 -7.66 11.59
N LYS A 71 -2.81 -8.43 11.90
CA LYS A 71 -2.31 -8.58 13.27
C LYS A 71 -1.28 -7.54 13.67
N LEU A 72 -0.45 -7.06 12.73
CA LEU A 72 0.63 -6.13 13.02
C LEU A 72 0.27 -4.67 12.78
N ASN A 73 -0.84 -4.38 12.09
CA ASN A 73 -1.31 -3.01 11.99
C ASN A 73 -1.78 -2.49 13.36
N GLY A 74 -1.14 -1.44 13.87
CA GLY A 74 -1.34 -0.93 15.23
C GLY A 74 -0.61 -1.72 16.32
N PHE A 75 0.30 -2.64 15.97
CA PHE A 75 1.10 -3.37 16.96
C PHE A 75 2.23 -2.48 17.51
N ASN A 76 2.45 -2.50 18.83
CA ASN A 76 3.56 -1.76 19.45
C ASN A 76 4.86 -2.53 19.28
N PHE A 77 5.82 -1.93 18.58
CA PHE A 77 7.14 -2.48 18.33
C PHE A 77 8.20 -1.38 18.51
N SER A 78 9.14 -1.59 19.42
CA SER A 78 10.18 -0.61 19.79
C SER A 78 9.60 0.76 20.14
N ASP A 79 8.59 0.78 21.02
CA ASP A 79 7.87 1.97 21.50
C ASP A 79 7.12 2.77 20.41
N ARG A 80 6.82 2.14 19.27
CA ARG A 80 6.05 2.73 18.18
C ARG A 80 4.96 1.80 17.68
N TYR A 81 3.79 2.35 17.42
CA TYR A 81 2.68 1.61 16.83
C TYR A 81 2.84 1.52 15.32
N LEU A 82 3.05 0.30 14.80
CA LEU A 82 3.28 0.08 13.38
C LEU A 82 2.05 0.44 12.55
N THR A 83 2.27 0.93 11.34
CA THR A 83 1.22 1.02 10.32
C THR A 83 1.57 0.04 9.21
N VAL A 84 0.73 -0.96 8.99
CA VAL A 84 0.97 -2.01 8.00
C VAL A 84 -0.13 -1.96 6.95
N LEU A 85 0.27 -1.77 5.69
CA LEU A 85 -0.63 -1.59 4.56
C LEU A 85 -0.25 -2.57 3.45
N TYR A 86 -1.22 -2.97 2.63
CA TYR A 86 -0.89 -3.62 1.37
C TYR A 86 -0.12 -2.66 0.46
N HIS A 87 0.93 -3.16 -0.19
CA HIS A 87 1.63 -2.41 -1.21
C HIS A 87 0.70 -2.18 -2.41
N GLN A 88 0.57 -0.91 -2.81
CA GLN A 88 -0.22 -0.49 -3.95
C GLN A 88 0.70 0.15 -5.00
N PRO A 89 1.23 -0.64 -5.95
CA PRO A 89 2.21 -0.16 -6.91
C PRO A 89 1.67 1.00 -7.77
N GLU A 90 0.38 0.96 -8.16
CA GLU A 90 -0.20 2.02 -9.01
C GLU A 90 -0.33 3.38 -8.31
N LYS A 91 -0.27 3.42 -6.97
CA LYS A 91 -0.35 4.69 -6.22
C LYS A 91 1.02 5.31 -5.95
N ILE A 92 2.09 4.53 -6.04
CA ILE A 92 3.46 4.96 -5.71
C ILE A 92 4.18 5.51 -6.95
N SER A 93 3.88 5.00 -8.15
CA SER A 93 4.10 5.77 -9.37
C SER A 93 3.14 6.95 -9.34
N GLY A 94 3.62 8.14 -9.00
CA GLY A 94 2.82 9.36 -9.09
C GLY A 94 2.08 9.34 -10.42
N LYS A 95 0.74 9.42 -10.37
CA LYS A 95 -0.19 9.31 -11.50
C LYS A 95 0.47 9.70 -12.84
N THR A 96 0.99 8.73 -13.59
CA THR A 96 0.79 8.81 -15.04
C THR A 96 -0.66 8.42 -15.20
N ASP A 97 -1.57 9.40 -15.11
CA ASP A 97 -2.93 9.17 -15.56
C ASP A 97 -2.77 8.61 -16.98
N THR A 98 -3.16 7.34 -17.16
CA THR A 98 -3.07 6.75 -18.49
C THR A 98 -3.91 7.62 -19.44
N ALA A 99 -3.58 7.63 -20.73
CA ALA A 99 -4.36 8.41 -21.71
C ALA A 99 -5.85 8.08 -21.63
N GLU A 100 -6.20 6.84 -21.28
CA GLU A 100 -7.56 6.37 -21.03
C GLU A 100 -8.19 7.00 -19.78
N ASP A 101 -7.46 7.09 -18.67
CA ASP A 101 -7.96 7.74 -17.45
C ASP A 101 -8.16 9.26 -17.62
N ILE A 102 -7.34 9.92 -18.45
CA ILE A 102 -7.51 11.34 -18.81
C ILE A 102 -8.75 11.53 -19.68
N ALA A 103 -8.91 10.71 -20.73
CA ALA A 103 -10.05 10.78 -21.63
C ALA A 103 -11.36 10.53 -20.89
N LEU A 104 -11.38 9.57 -19.95
CA LEU A 104 -12.56 9.28 -19.14
C LEU A 104 -12.94 10.45 -18.22
N ARG A 105 -11.95 11.14 -17.62
CA ARG A 105 -12.21 12.33 -16.80
C ARG A 105 -12.74 13.50 -17.64
N GLN A 106 -12.18 13.71 -18.84
CA GLN A 106 -12.64 14.75 -19.77
C GLN A 106 -14.08 14.48 -20.22
N ALA A 107 -14.39 13.26 -20.66
CA ALA A 107 -15.75 12.89 -21.08
C ALA A 107 -16.77 13.02 -19.93
N ASN A 108 -16.39 12.64 -18.72
CA ASN A 108 -17.25 12.81 -17.54
C ASN A 108 -17.45 14.29 -17.19
N LEU A 109 -16.41 15.12 -17.30
CA LEU A 109 -16.51 16.57 -17.09
C LEU A 109 -17.39 17.23 -18.14
N GLU A 110 -17.25 16.90 -19.41
CA GLU A 110 -18.09 17.43 -20.50
C GLU A 110 -19.56 17.04 -20.32
N LYS A 111 -19.82 15.80 -19.91
CA LYS A 111 -21.17 15.34 -19.62
C LYS A 111 -21.77 16.13 -18.45
N LEU A 112 -21.01 16.37 -17.39
CA LEU A 112 -21.45 17.17 -16.25
C LEU A 112 -21.70 18.62 -16.65
N LYS A 113 -20.80 19.22 -17.44
CA LYS A 113 -20.96 20.59 -17.95
C LYS A 113 -22.25 20.76 -18.77
N ARG A 114 -22.56 19.80 -19.65
CA ARG A 114 -23.84 19.78 -20.38
C ARG A 114 -25.03 19.57 -19.46
N GLU A 115 -24.93 18.66 -18.50
CA GLU A 115 -26.03 18.34 -17.59
C GLU A 115 -26.40 19.52 -16.68
N TYR A 116 -25.42 20.31 -16.26
CA TYR A 116 -25.62 21.45 -15.38
C TYR A 116 -25.68 22.80 -16.12
N ASN A 117 -25.67 22.82 -17.46
CA ASN A 117 -25.61 24.06 -18.28
C ASN A 117 -24.50 25.02 -17.84
N ILE A 118 -23.31 24.48 -17.56
CA ILE A 118 -22.13 25.26 -17.18
C ILE A 118 -21.14 25.19 -18.35
N GLU A 119 -21.00 26.29 -19.11
CA GLU A 119 -19.97 26.42 -20.16
C GLU A 119 -18.59 26.72 -19.55
#